data_AF-A0A2P5AD77-F1
#
_entry.id   AF-A0A2P5AD77-F1
#
_cell.length_a   1.000
_cell.length_b   1.000
_cell.length_c   1.000
_cell.angle_alpha   90.00
_cell.angle_beta   90.00
_cell.angle_gamma   90.00
#
_symmetry.space_group_name_H-M   'P 1'
#
loop_
_entity.id
_entity.type
_entity.pdbx_description
1 polymer ?
#
loop_
_entity_poly.entity_id
_entity_poly.type
_entity_poly.pdbx_seq_one_letter_code
_entity_poly.pdbx_strand_id
1 'polypeptide(L)'
;MFIAEVNNGVRIRGSFLNLMSNWIENYRDSSLDKFALTCSMPQNNHDDVTRCITFCVDRKVNFFWLDFSDPTWIENDNINREAKFDLPMNVYDRKIVRSLKLFSCNFVMPEFKNFKWLRQLSLGWIRLSYSTLKALIENCELLASLSLKNCWNTEAIEINGPNLQL
;
A
#
# COMPACT_ATOMS: atom_id res chain seq x y z
N MET A 1 14.60 -9.22 5.86
CA MET A 1 13.19 -9.01 5.48
C MET A 1 12.42 -8.83 6.78
N PHE A 2 12.02 -7.61 7.13
CA PHE A 2 11.15 -7.40 8.28
C PHE A 2 9.70 -7.60 7.80
N ILE A 3 9.11 -8.73 8.14
CA ILE A 3 7.67 -8.97 8.03
C ILE A 3 7.12 -8.71 9.43
N ALA A 4 6.46 -7.57 9.62
CA ALA A 4 5.63 -7.37 10.78
C ALA A 4 4.26 -8.00 10.51
N GLU A 5 4.15 -9.31 10.72
CA GLU A 5 2.87 -10.02 10.74
C GLU A 5 2.38 -10.08 12.18
N VAL A 6 1.39 -9.25 12.52
CA VAL A 6 0.72 -9.31 13.82
C VAL A 6 -0.57 -10.08 13.65
N ASN A 7 -0.48 -11.41 13.70
CA ASN A 7 -1.64 -12.27 13.93
C ASN A 7 -1.89 -12.40 15.43
N ASN A 8 -3.16 -12.34 15.80
CA ASN A 8 -3.76 -12.59 17.13
C ASN A 8 -3.78 -11.39 18.09
N GLY A 9 -4.90 -10.67 18.09
CA GLY A 9 -5.84 -10.54 19.23
C GLY A 9 -5.35 -10.12 20.63
N VAL A 10 -4.07 -9.82 20.84
CA VAL A 10 -3.50 -9.42 22.12
C VAL A 10 -3.05 -7.97 22.01
N ARG A 11 -3.33 -7.17 23.05
CA ARG A 11 -2.89 -5.78 23.20
C ARG A 11 -1.36 -5.66 23.12
N ILE A 12 -0.82 -5.58 21.91
CA ILE A 12 0.59 -5.31 21.59
C ILE A 12 0.64 -4.15 20.56
N ARG A 13 -0.24 -3.14 20.71
CA ARG A 13 -0.22 -1.96 19.82
C ARG A 13 0.82 -0.92 20.25
N GLY A 14 0.95 -0.67 21.56
CA GLY A 14 1.91 0.32 22.09
C GLY A 14 3.38 -0.14 22.05
N SER A 15 3.64 -1.43 22.21
CA SER A 15 5.01 -1.96 22.13
C SER A 15 5.50 -2.12 20.69
N PHE A 16 4.63 -2.45 19.74
CA PHE A 16 5.02 -2.61 18.33
C PHE A 16 5.50 -1.30 17.70
N LEU A 17 4.85 -0.17 17.98
CA LEU A 17 5.26 1.13 17.42
C LEU A 17 6.51 1.71 18.09
N ASN A 18 6.69 1.46 19.39
CA ASN A 18 7.94 1.75 20.08
C ASN A 18 9.10 0.91 19.51
N LEU A 19 8.84 -0.36 19.18
CA LEU A 19 9.81 -1.21 18.49
C LEU A 19 10.14 -0.68 17.09
N MET A 20 9.14 -0.20 16.34
CA MET A 20 9.35 0.41 15.02
C MET A 20 10.16 1.71 15.09
N SER A 21 9.85 2.59 16.05
CA SER A 21 10.61 3.84 16.24
C SER A 21 12.06 3.54 16.62
N ASN A 22 12.28 2.64 17.58
CA ASN A 22 13.62 2.19 17.95
C ASN A 22 14.34 1.54 16.75
N TRP A 23 13.65 0.75 15.93
CA TRP A 23 14.23 0.12 14.76
C TRP A 23 14.68 1.17 13.72
N ILE A 24 13.84 2.17 13.42
CA ILE A 24 14.18 3.28 12.51
C ILE A 24 15.44 4.00 12.98
N GLU A 25 15.50 4.35 14.27
CA GLU A 25 16.64 5.06 14.88
C GLU A 25 17.92 4.24 14.85
N ASN A 26 17.82 2.92 14.96
CA ASN A 26 18.97 2.02 15.03
C ASN A 26 19.31 1.35 13.70
N TYR A 27 18.59 1.64 12.61
CA TYR A 27 18.85 1.02 11.30
C TYR A 27 20.11 1.60 10.64
N ARG A 28 21.19 0.82 10.64
CA ARG A 28 22.51 1.23 10.13
C ARG A 28 22.80 0.77 8.70
N ASP A 29 22.05 -0.20 8.19
CA ASP A 29 22.30 -0.72 6.85
C ASP A 29 22.04 0.34 5.78
N SER A 30 22.84 0.30 4.72
CA SER A 30 22.76 1.26 3.62
C SER A 30 21.60 0.99 2.67
N SER A 31 21.08 -0.24 2.63
CA SER A 31 20.04 -0.67 1.71
C SER A 31 18.85 -1.28 2.45
N LEU A 32 17.64 -0.88 2.07
CA LEU A 32 16.39 -1.53 2.43
C LEU A 32 15.65 -1.82 1.13
N ASP A 33 15.52 -3.09 0.76
CA ASP A 33 14.90 -3.47 -0.52
C ASP A 33 13.37 -3.55 -0.42
N LYS A 34 12.88 -4.06 0.71
CA LYS A 34 11.46 -4.32 0.97
C LYS A 34 11.01 -3.74 2.30
N PHE A 35 9.89 -3.04 2.25
CA PHE A 35 9.14 -2.60 3.41
C PHE A 35 7.71 -3.11 3.34
N ALA A 36 7.23 -3.67 4.46
CA ALA A 36 5.86 -4.11 4.61
C ALA A 36 5.33 -3.69 6.00
N LEU A 37 4.18 -3.04 6.04
CA LEU A 37 3.50 -2.65 7.27
C LEU A 37 2.03 -3.07 7.22
N THR A 38 1.64 -3.90 8.18
CA THR A 38 0.25 -4.32 8.38
C THR A 38 -0.22 -3.85 9.75
N CYS A 39 -1.26 -3.02 9.80
CA CYS A 39 -1.89 -2.65 11.07
C CYS A 39 -3.33 -2.17 10.88
N SER A 40 -4.26 -2.68 11.69
CA SER A 40 -5.62 -2.16 11.70
C SER A 40 -5.72 -0.86 12.51
N MET A 41 -6.60 0.03 12.08
CA MET A 41 -6.83 1.34 12.70
C MET A 41 -5.57 2.26 12.71
N PRO A 42 -4.94 2.50 11.55
CA PRO A 42 -3.71 3.32 11.45
C PRO A 42 -3.90 4.76 11.97
N GLN A 43 -5.13 5.29 11.94
CA GLN A 43 -5.48 6.61 12.45
C GLN A 43 -5.15 6.80 13.94
N ASN A 44 -5.15 5.72 14.73
CA ASN A 44 -4.82 5.80 16.16
C ASN A 44 -3.34 6.09 16.41
N ASN A 45 -2.48 5.91 15.40
CA ASN A 45 -1.04 6.09 15.50
C ASN A 45 -0.50 6.74 14.21
N HIS A 46 -1.26 7.72 13.71
CA HIS A 46 -1.04 8.32 12.40
C HIS A 46 0.41 8.81 12.20
N ASP A 47 0.97 9.49 13.21
CA ASP A 47 2.32 10.06 13.13
C ASP A 47 3.41 8.99 13.05
N ASP A 48 3.26 7.90 13.81
CA ASP A 48 4.23 6.80 13.79
C ASP A 48 4.17 6.04 12.46
N VAL A 49 2.97 5.79 11.94
CA VAL A 49 2.77 5.17 10.62
C VAL A 49 3.39 6.06 9.54
N THR A 50 3.13 7.38 9.58
CA THR A 50 3.69 8.36 8.64
C THR A 50 5.22 8.41 8.71
N ARG A 51 5.79 8.35 9.93
CA ARG A 51 7.25 8.29 10.15
C ARG A 51 7.85 7.02 9.52
N CYS A 52 7.22 5.87 9.71
CA CYS A 52 7.66 4.61 9.09
C CYS A 52 7.64 4.67 7.57
N ILE A 53 6.56 5.20 6.99
CA ILE A 53 6.43 5.38 5.54
C ILE A 53 7.53 6.30 5.02
N THR A 54 7.73 7.46 5.66
CA THR A 54 8.74 8.45 5.27
C THR A 54 10.15 7.87 5.31
N PHE A 55 10.49 7.14 6.37
CA PHE A 55 11.78 6.46 6.47
C PHE A 55 12.02 5.50 5.29
N CYS A 56 11.03 4.69 4.92
CA CYS A 56 11.19 3.72 3.85
C CYS A 56 11.24 4.36 2.47
N VAL A 57 10.48 5.43 2.29
CA VAL A 57 10.55 6.32 1.15
C VAL A 57 12.00 6.85 1.00
N ASP A 58 12.62 7.36 2.06
CA ASP A 58 14.02 7.84 2.02
C ASP A 58 15.05 6.75 1.73
N ARG A 59 14.78 5.50 2.15
CA ARG A 59 15.63 4.34 1.85
C ARG A 59 15.46 3.76 0.45
N LYS A 60 14.57 4.34 -0.37
CA LYS A 60 14.37 3.96 -1.78
C LYS A 60 14.08 2.45 -1.94
N VAL A 61 13.08 1.97 -1.22
CA VAL A 61 12.65 0.56 -1.30
C VAL A 61 12.12 0.21 -2.70
N ASN A 62 12.36 -1.02 -3.16
CA ASN A 62 11.79 -1.56 -4.40
C ASN A 62 10.39 -2.16 -4.17
N PHE A 63 10.15 -2.70 -2.97
CA PHE A 63 8.89 -3.32 -2.58
C PHE A 63 8.27 -2.54 -1.42
N PHE A 64 7.12 -1.93 -1.65
CA PHE A 64 6.45 -1.06 -0.67
C PHE A 64 5.01 -1.52 -0.45
N TRP A 65 4.76 -2.16 0.69
CA TRP A 65 3.50 -2.85 0.95
C TRP A 65 2.84 -2.32 2.23
N LEU A 66 1.63 -1.79 2.10
CA LEU A 66 0.83 -1.30 3.22
C LEU A 66 -0.49 -2.06 3.26
N ASP A 67 -0.85 -2.57 4.43
CA ASP A 67 -2.13 -3.23 4.68
C ASP A 67 -2.78 -2.74 5.96
N PHE A 68 -3.76 -1.85 5.81
CA PHE A 68 -4.49 -1.26 6.92
C PHE A 68 -5.89 -1.82 7.09
N SER A 69 -6.17 -2.95 6.42
CA SER A 69 -7.45 -3.63 6.56
C SER A 69 -7.67 -4.14 7.99
N ASP A 70 -8.92 -4.21 8.42
CA ASP A 70 -9.25 -4.83 9.70
C ASP A 70 -9.28 -6.36 9.53
N PRO A 71 -8.54 -7.14 10.32
CA PRO A 71 -8.58 -8.60 10.20
C PRO A 71 -9.94 -9.20 10.56
N THR A 72 -10.82 -8.44 11.23
CA THR A 72 -12.19 -8.90 11.52
C THR A 72 -13.15 -8.70 10.34
N TRP A 73 -12.68 -8.11 9.23
CA TRP A 73 -13.51 -7.92 8.06
C TRP A 73 -13.81 -9.25 7.37
N ILE A 74 -15.09 -9.52 7.19
CA ILE A 74 -15.57 -10.71 6.53
C ILE A 74 -15.48 -10.48 5.03
N GLU A 75 -14.90 -11.45 4.32
CA GLU A 75 -14.89 -11.43 2.86
C GLU A 75 -16.33 -11.61 2.34
N ASN A 76 -16.74 -10.80 1.36
CA ASN A 76 -18.05 -10.85 0.70
C ASN A 76 -19.28 -10.45 1.57
N ASP A 77 -19.11 -9.71 2.68
CA ASP A 77 -20.24 -9.24 3.49
C ASP A 77 -21.02 -8.04 2.89
N ASN A 78 -20.78 -7.69 1.62
CA ASN A 78 -21.37 -6.56 0.90
C ASN A 78 -21.17 -5.18 1.57
N ILE A 79 -20.29 -5.07 2.57
CA ILE A 79 -20.00 -3.80 3.23
C ILE A 79 -18.83 -3.10 2.54
N ASN A 80 -19.13 -1.96 1.93
CA ASN A 80 -18.10 -1.03 1.43
C ASN A 80 -17.40 -0.36 2.61
N ARG A 81 -16.07 -0.39 2.62
CA ARG A 81 -15.26 0.09 3.75
C ARG A 81 -14.43 1.27 3.33
N GLU A 82 -14.54 2.41 4.00
CA GLU A 82 -13.66 3.51 3.67
C GLU A 82 -12.20 3.16 3.96
N ALA A 83 -11.30 3.66 3.11
CA ALA A 83 -9.87 3.54 3.38
C ALA A 83 -9.55 4.30 4.67
N LYS A 84 -8.61 3.75 5.45
CA LYS A 84 -8.31 4.25 6.80
C LYS A 84 -7.11 5.18 6.86
N PHE A 85 -6.42 5.40 5.75
CA PHE A 85 -5.16 6.16 5.73
C PHE A 85 -4.92 6.82 4.38
N ASP A 86 -4.60 8.12 4.39
CA ASP A 86 -4.20 8.85 3.19
C ASP A 86 -2.71 8.66 2.93
N LEU A 87 -2.36 8.19 1.74
CA LEU A 87 -0.97 7.97 1.37
C LEU A 87 -0.22 9.32 1.31
N PRO A 88 0.90 9.49 2.04
CA PRO A 88 1.65 10.74 2.05
C PRO A 88 2.22 11.08 0.66
N MET A 89 2.27 12.37 0.32
CA MET A 89 2.69 12.82 -1.01
C MET A 89 4.13 12.42 -1.38
N ASN A 90 5.03 12.34 -0.40
CA ASN A 90 6.42 11.93 -0.62
C ASN A 90 6.56 10.49 -1.14
N VAL A 91 5.53 9.65 -1.00
CA VAL A 91 5.52 8.29 -1.56
C VAL A 91 5.54 8.34 -3.09
N TYR A 92 4.88 9.32 -3.70
CA TYR A 92 4.81 9.46 -5.16
C TYR A 92 6.11 9.97 -5.78
N ASP A 93 6.99 10.63 -5.01
CA ASP A 93 8.30 11.07 -5.51
C ASP A 93 9.23 9.88 -5.84
N ARG A 94 8.84 8.65 -5.49
CA ARG A 94 9.67 7.46 -5.59
C ARG A 94 9.45 6.71 -6.89
N LYS A 95 10.26 7.10 -7.87
CA LYS A 95 10.23 6.54 -9.23
C LYS A 95 10.55 5.04 -9.29
N ILE A 96 11.36 4.51 -8.38
CA ILE A 96 11.96 3.17 -8.51
C ILE A 96 11.13 2.01 -7.95
N VAL A 97 9.97 2.28 -7.34
CA VAL A 97 9.14 1.22 -6.75
C VAL A 97 8.71 0.24 -7.84
N ARG A 98 8.99 -1.05 -7.62
CA ARG A 98 8.66 -2.14 -8.55
C ARG A 98 7.41 -2.91 -8.15
N SER A 99 7.12 -2.96 -6.86
CA SER A 99 5.97 -3.67 -6.31
C SER A 99 5.28 -2.83 -5.25
N LEU A 100 4.01 -2.51 -5.47
CA LEU A 100 3.19 -1.69 -4.60
C LEU A 100 1.96 -2.50 -4.15
N LYS A 101 1.77 -2.62 -2.84
CA LYS A 101 0.55 -3.17 -2.23
C LYS A 101 -0.08 -2.09 -1.38
N LEU A 102 -1.33 -1.74 -1.62
CA LEU A 102 -2.09 -0.74 -0.87
C LEU A 102 -3.45 -1.31 -0.50
N PHE A 103 -3.62 -1.64 0.77
CA PHE A 103 -4.87 -2.19 1.29
C PHE A 103 -5.47 -1.22 2.32
N SER A 104 -6.74 -0.83 2.12
CA SER A 104 -7.41 0.21 2.93
C SER A 104 -6.62 1.54 2.99
N CYS A 105 -6.02 1.94 1.86
CA CYS A 105 -5.29 3.20 1.70
C CYS A 105 -5.99 4.09 0.65
N ASN A 106 -6.13 5.38 0.95
CA ASN A 106 -6.48 6.40 -0.04
C ASN A 106 -5.23 6.84 -0.78
N PHE A 107 -5.38 7.14 -2.06
CA PHE A 107 -4.27 7.54 -2.90
C PHE A 107 -4.69 8.58 -3.95
N VAL A 108 -3.73 9.42 -4.36
CA VAL A 108 -3.93 10.47 -5.37
C VAL A 108 -3.60 9.89 -6.75
N MET A 109 -4.62 9.51 -7.51
CA MET A 109 -4.46 8.84 -8.81
C MET A 109 -3.51 9.59 -9.78
N PRO A 110 -3.64 10.91 -10.00
CA PRO A 110 -2.76 11.63 -10.94
C PRO A 110 -1.26 11.52 -10.64
N GLU A 111 -0.89 11.18 -9.41
CA GLU A 111 0.51 11.03 -9.00
C GLU A 111 1.08 9.64 -9.31
N PHE A 112 0.26 8.66 -9.71
CA PHE A 112 0.74 7.32 -10.08
C PHE A 112 1.63 7.32 -11.33
N LYS A 113 1.52 8.34 -12.19
CA LYS A 113 2.45 8.58 -13.31
C LYS A 113 3.93 8.65 -12.89
N ASN A 114 4.19 8.90 -11.60
CA ASN A 114 5.55 8.94 -11.08
C ASN A 114 6.13 7.54 -10.86
N PHE A 115 5.32 6.48 -10.75
CA PHE A 115 5.75 5.09 -10.57
C PHE A 115 6.13 4.41 -11.90
N LYS A 116 7.08 4.99 -12.63
CA LYS A 116 7.50 4.53 -13.97
C LYS A 116 8.04 3.10 -14.02
N TRP A 117 8.51 2.58 -12.89
CA TRP A 117 9.11 1.25 -12.78
C TRP A 117 8.19 0.20 -12.14
N LEU A 118 6.92 0.55 -11.91
CA LEU A 118 5.96 -0.32 -11.25
C LEU A 118 5.62 -1.52 -12.14
N ARG A 119 5.87 -2.73 -11.63
CA ARG A 119 5.58 -4.00 -12.32
C ARG A 119 4.44 -4.77 -11.68
N GLN A 120 4.21 -4.58 -10.38
CA GLN A 120 3.18 -5.27 -9.62
C GLN A 120 2.39 -4.25 -8.80
N LEU A 121 1.08 -4.25 -8.98
CA LEU A 121 0.15 -3.45 -8.19
C LEU A 121 -0.90 -4.35 -7.56
N SER A 122 -1.02 -4.30 -6.24
CA SER A 122 -2.08 -4.98 -5.50
C SER A 122 -2.88 -3.95 -4.71
N LEU A 123 -4.16 -3.83 -5.04
CA LEU A 123 -5.10 -2.94 -4.36
C LEU A 123 -6.16 -3.77 -3.66
N GLY A 124 -6.51 -3.40 -2.43
CA GLY A 124 -7.60 -4.08 -1.76
C GLY A 124 -8.32 -3.26 -0.72
N TRP A 125 -9.59 -3.56 -0.52
CA TRP A 125 -10.46 -2.80 0.38
C TRP A 125 -10.46 -1.30 0.06
N ILE A 126 -10.59 -0.97 -1.23
CA ILE A 126 -10.53 0.40 -1.75
C ILE A 126 -11.69 0.65 -2.70
N ARG A 127 -12.28 1.85 -2.61
CA ARG A 127 -13.19 2.36 -3.63
C ARG A 127 -12.40 2.69 -4.90
N LEU A 128 -12.71 2.03 -6.01
CA LEU A 128 -11.99 2.18 -7.26
C LEU A 128 -12.97 2.42 -8.41
N SER A 129 -12.93 3.59 -9.04
CA SER A 129 -13.73 3.84 -10.25
C SER A 129 -13.07 3.22 -11.49
N TYR A 130 -13.86 2.96 -12.54
CA TYR A 130 -13.34 2.56 -13.85
C TYR A 130 -12.30 3.55 -14.38
N SER A 131 -12.57 4.86 -14.27
CA SER A 131 -11.63 5.90 -14.70
C SER A 131 -10.30 5.87 -13.94
N THR A 132 -10.33 5.57 -12.65
CA THR A 132 -9.13 5.41 -11.83
C THR A 132 -8.33 4.19 -12.27
N LEU A 133 -9.01 3.06 -12.48
CA LEU A 133 -8.38 1.82 -12.94
C LEU A 133 -7.75 1.98 -14.33
N LYS A 134 -8.47 2.59 -15.29
CA LYS A 134 -7.95 2.88 -16.64
C LYS A 134 -6.70 3.74 -16.58
N ALA A 135 -6.75 4.83 -15.81
CA ALA A 135 -5.61 5.72 -15.66
C ALA A 135 -4.41 5.07 -14.96
N LEU A 136 -4.63 4.13 -14.02
CA LEU A 136 -3.54 3.35 -13.43
C LEU A 136 -2.81 2.51 -14.47
N ILE A 137 -3.56 1.82 -15.34
CA ILE A 137 -3.00 0.98 -16.40
C ILE A 137 -2.25 1.84 -17.43
N GLU A 138 -2.81 2.99 -17.82
CA GLU A 138 -2.20 3.90 -18.78
C GLU A 138 -0.91 4.55 -18.24
N ASN A 139 -0.88 4.94 -16.96
CA ASN A 139 0.27 5.63 -16.36
C ASN A 139 1.40 4.69 -15.92
N CYS A 140 1.11 3.39 -15.73
CA CYS A 140 2.08 2.40 -15.28
C CYS A 140 2.49 1.48 -16.44
N GLU A 141 3.26 2.02 -17.39
CA GLU A 141 3.63 1.33 -18.65
C GLU A 141 4.31 -0.04 -18.48
N LEU A 142 4.99 -0.27 -17.34
CA LEU A 142 5.70 -1.52 -17.05
C LEU A 142 4.89 -2.50 -16.18
N LEU A 143 3.61 -2.19 -15.90
CA LEU A 143 2.76 -3.02 -15.06
C LEU A 143 2.51 -4.38 -15.72
N ALA A 144 3.03 -5.43 -15.08
CA ALA A 144 2.91 -6.81 -15.55
C ALA A 144 1.85 -7.60 -14.79
N SER A 145 1.53 -7.19 -13.56
CA SER A 145 0.54 -7.84 -12.70
C SER A 145 -0.28 -6.82 -11.94
N LEU A 146 -1.60 -6.98 -12.02
CA LEU A 146 -2.59 -6.22 -11.26
C LEU A 146 -3.46 -7.18 -10.45
N SER A 147 -3.55 -6.97 -9.15
CA SER A 147 -4.41 -7.74 -8.26
C SER A 147 -5.39 -6.81 -7.55
N LEU A 148 -6.68 -7.10 -7.64
CA LEU A 148 -7.75 -6.38 -6.98
C LEU A 148 -8.45 -7.31 -5.98
N LYS A 149 -8.57 -6.90 -4.71
CA LYS A 149 -9.25 -7.69 -3.66
C LYS A 149 -10.26 -6.84 -2.91
N ASN A 150 -11.55 -7.21 -2.95
CA ASN A 150 -12.62 -6.47 -2.27
C ASN A 150 -12.62 -4.96 -2.62
N CYS A 151 -12.43 -4.64 -3.90
CA CYS A 151 -12.59 -3.29 -4.43
C CYS A 151 -14.04 -3.12 -4.92
N TRP A 152 -14.62 -1.93 -4.78
CA TRP A 152 -15.99 -1.63 -5.20
C TRP A 152 -16.06 -0.33 -5.99
N ASN A 153 -17.25 -0.05 -6.54
CA ASN A 153 -17.52 1.10 -7.42
C ASN A 153 -16.78 1.04 -8.77
N THR A 154 -16.32 -0.16 -9.13
CA THR A 154 -15.94 -0.49 -10.50
C THR A 154 -17.24 -0.82 -11.22
N GLU A 155 -17.66 0.04 -12.15
CA GLU A 155 -18.65 -0.33 -13.17
C GLU A 155 -18.12 -1.51 -14.02
N ALA A 156 -18.74 -1.81 -15.17
CA ALA A 156 -18.20 -2.84 -16.06
C ALA A 156 -16.69 -2.62 -16.31
N ILE A 157 -15.88 -3.60 -15.91
CA ILE A 157 -14.42 -3.52 -15.99
C ILE A 157 -13.98 -3.99 -17.36
N GLU A 158 -13.54 -3.06 -18.20
CA GLU A 158 -12.79 -3.35 -19.42
C GLU A 158 -11.31 -3.05 -19.18
N ILE A 159 -10.47 -4.09 -19.18
CA ILE A 159 -9.03 -3.98 -18.94
C ILE A 159 -8.31 -4.30 -20.26
N ASN A 160 -7.61 -3.31 -20.81
CA ASN A 160 -6.80 -3.45 -22.02
C ASN A 160 -5.37 -3.00 -21.71
N GLY A 161 -4.37 -3.83 -22.00
CA GLY A 161 -2.95 -3.47 -21.80
C GLY A 161 -2.03 -4.39 -22.60
N PRO A 162 -0.95 -3.88 -23.22
CA PRO A 162 -0.14 -4.65 -24.16
C PRO A 162 0.62 -5.82 -23.52
N ASN A 163 0.83 -5.80 -22.20
CA ASN A 163 1.60 -6.81 -21.46
C ASN A 163 0.87 -7.33 -20.21
N LEU A 164 -0.44 -7.06 -20.07
CA LEU A 164 -1.13 -7.36 -18.83
C LEU A 164 -1.50 -8.85 -18.75
N GLN A 165 -1.06 -9.51 -17.69
CA GLN A 165 -1.54 -10.83 -17.31
C GLN A 165 -2.56 -10.68 -16.18
N LEU A 166 -3.77 -11.19 -16.40
CA LEU A 166 -4.87 -11.21 -15.42
C LEU A 166 -4.76 -12.45 -14.52
#